data_AF-A0A926CJA4-F1
#
_entry.id   AF-A0A926CJA4-F1
#
_cell.length_a   1.000
_cell.length_b   1.000
_cell.length_c   1.000
_cell.angle_alpha   90.00
_cell.angle_beta   90.00
_cell.angle_gamma   90.00
#
_symmetry.space_group_name_H-M   'P 1'
#
loop_
_entity.id
_entity.type
_entity.pdbx_description
1 polymer ?
#
loop_
_entity_poly.entity_id
_entity_poly.type
_entity_poly.pdbx_seq_one_letter_code
_entity_poly.pdbx_strand_id
1 'polypeptide(L)'
;ASARLATPITVKPEDINRTALGYDPHQRSWNYLEPWLGGEWHVGDIVKDQLITMESCLYQAAVRREDLLKYFYTVGTRAVAKTAPYAFVISADQRDPGATKILMETLSFGMVEIDRASAAFTAGSQKYPTGSLVIRMQQPYSAFAKTLLERQNYPDLRLYPGGPPKRPYDVTAQTLPLLMGVAVDTIEQPFEAQLSAARDFTSVKRAGTLSASDTDSWRAVNDAWKRGRSVYRETSGDFRFDASNGARKVKQPRVALYKSYMPSMDEGWTRWMLDNFGFRYESVYNKDILAGSLNERFDVIVFPEMQPATIQSGHKPGAMPDEYTGGLGDKGAEALKAFAAKGGTVVFLNDSSEWAAHHLGLAVKNALSGVSNREFYAPGSLLNARGEQHPLTLGMPTDFTVWFESSPAFEVPVSGTDRAVVTYPDSKVLASGWLLGEKYLFRKAAVVDSAMGSGHVILFAIRPQYRAQSYLTLKMFFNSLVYFE
;
A
#
# COMPACT_ATOMS: atom_id res chain seq x y z
N ALA A 1 20.50 -2.85 24.07
CA ALA A 1 19.77 -3.84 24.90
C ALA A 1 18.43 -3.23 25.33
N SER A 2 17.42 -4.03 25.69
CA SER A 2 16.13 -3.53 26.21
C SER A 2 15.96 -4.02 27.65
N ALA A 3 15.50 -3.15 28.55
CA ALA A 3 15.22 -3.52 29.94
C ALA A 3 13.90 -4.30 30.05
N ARG A 4 13.82 -5.28 30.96
CA ARG A 4 12.62 -6.10 31.15
C ARG A 4 11.61 -5.37 32.02
N LEU A 5 10.60 -4.73 31.43
CA LEU A 5 9.52 -4.03 32.16
C LEU A 5 10.08 -3.14 33.29
N ALA A 6 11.08 -2.32 32.97
CA ALA A 6 11.82 -1.46 33.90
C ALA A 6 12.69 -2.16 34.96
N THR A 7 12.84 -3.47 34.91
CA THR A 7 13.86 -4.19 35.69
C THR A 7 15.21 -4.10 34.96
N PRO A 8 16.29 -3.71 35.67
CA PRO A 8 17.63 -3.71 35.11
C PRO A 8 18.02 -5.10 34.62
N ILE A 9 18.86 -5.16 33.60
CA ILE A 9 19.47 -6.39 33.14
C ILE A 9 20.98 -6.25 33.13
N THR A 10 21.69 -7.33 33.39
CA THR A 10 23.14 -7.39 33.18
C THR A 10 23.37 -7.98 31.80
N VAL A 11 24.02 -7.21 30.92
CA VAL A 11 24.42 -7.66 29.58
C VAL A 11 25.93 -7.84 29.61
N LYS A 12 26.41 -9.05 29.32
CA LYS A 12 27.84 -9.28 29.19
C LYS A 12 28.32 -8.87 27.80
N PRO A 13 29.61 -8.52 27.61
CA PRO A 13 30.13 -8.20 26.28
C PRO A 13 29.80 -9.29 25.25
N GLU A 14 29.88 -10.57 25.62
CA GLU A 14 29.52 -11.71 24.76
C GLU A 14 28.02 -11.79 24.38
N ASP A 15 27.13 -11.19 25.17
CA ASP A 15 25.69 -11.13 24.89
C ASP A 15 25.34 -10.05 23.84
N ILE A 16 26.29 -9.17 23.53
CA ILE A 16 26.12 -8.13 22.53
C ILE A 16 26.20 -8.77 21.15
N ASN A 17 25.13 -8.61 20.36
CA ASN A 17 25.08 -9.15 19.01
C ASN A 17 26.19 -8.55 18.13
N ARG A 18 26.87 -9.38 17.34
CA ARG A 18 27.92 -8.94 16.39
C ARG A 18 27.35 -8.48 15.04
N THR A 19 26.10 -8.80 14.76
CA THR A 19 25.44 -8.49 13.48
C THR A 19 24.21 -7.63 13.73
N ALA A 20 24.42 -6.38 14.16
CA ALA A 20 23.36 -5.38 14.18
C ALA A 20 23.07 -4.87 12.76
N LEU A 21 21.95 -4.16 12.58
CA LEU A 21 21.54 -3.60 11.29
C LEU A 21 22.60 -2.63 10.75
N GLY A 22 23.48 -3.14 9.88
CA GLY A 22 24.47 -2.35 9.14
C GLY A 22 25.81 -2.07 9.84
N TYR A 23 26.07 -2.65 11.02
CA TYR A 23 27.36 -2.50 11.71
C TYR A 23 27.61 -3.64 12.74
N ASP A 24 28.86 -3.78 13.18
CA ASP A 24 29.26 -4.63 14.30
C ASP A 24 29.34 -3.76 15.58
N PRO A 25 28.45 -3.96 16.57
CA PRO A 25 28.48 -3.21 17.84
C PRO A 25 29.77 -3.42 18.66
N HIS A 26 30.58 -4.43 18.35
CA HIS A 26 31.87 -4.63 19.01
C HIS A 26 32.97 -3.73 18.44
N GLN A 27 32.71 -3.07 17.31
CA GLN A 27 33.70 -2.30 16.57
C GLN A 27 33.31 -0.84 16.52
N ARG A 28 34.34 0.01 16.63
CA ARG A 28 34.16 1.45 16.38
C ARG A 28 33.70 1.65 14.94
N SER A 29 32.59 2.34 14.78
CA SER A 29 32.06 2.73 13.47
C SER A 29 31.52 4.15 13.51
N TRP A 30 31.21 4.71 12.36
CA TRP A 30 30.60 6.04 12.26
C TRP A 30 29.24 6.14 12.98
N ASN A 31 28.52 5.01 13.11
CA ASN A 31 27.27 4.91 13.88
C ASN A 31 27.47 4.52 15.34
N TYR A 32 28.68 4.09 15.71
CA TYR A 32 28.98 3.55 17.03
C TYR A 32 30.43 3.86 17.39
N LEU A 33 30.68 5.14 17.71
CA LEU A 33 32.03 5.67 17.93
C LEU A 33 32.68 5.10 19.18
N GLU A 34 31.88 4.80 20.19
CA GLU A 34 32.30 4.21 21.47
C GLU A 34 31.52 2.93 21.75
N PRO A 35 32.07 1.76 21.39
CA PRO A 35 31.47 0.48 21.68
C PRO A 35 31.20 0.28 23.18
N TRP A 36 29.94 0.01 23.53
CA TRP A 36 29.57 -0.36 24.90
C TRP A 36 30.08 -1.76 25.19
N LEU A 37 30.81 -1.92 26.29
CA LEU A 37 31.47 -3.19 26.66
C LEU A 37 30.56 -4.10 27.50
N GLY A 38 29.26 -3.80 27.58
CA GLY A 38 28.33 -4.46 28.49
C GLY A 38 28.37 -3.87 29.90
N GLY A 39 27.50 -4.37 30.77
CA GLY A 39 27.27 -3.87 32.12
C GLY A 39 25.82 -4.02 32.55
N GLU A 40 25.50 -3.44 33.70
CA GLU A 40 24.11 -3.26 34.11
C GLU A 40 23.44 -2.20 33.22
N TRP A 41 22.23 -2.50 32.77
CA TRP A 41 21.46 -1.69 31.83
C TRP A 41 20.07 -1.40 32.38
N HIS A 42 19.76 -0.12 32.57
CA HIS A 42 18.52 0.38 33.15
C HIS A 42 17.65 1.07 32.09
N VAL A 43 16.37 1.26 32.40
CA VAL A 43 15.53 2.18 31.62
C VAL A 43 16.05 3.61 31.70
N GLY A 44 16.63 4.01 32.83
CA GLY A 44 17.25 5.32 33.00
C GLY A 44 18.40 5.57 32.01
N ASP A 45 19.16 4.53 31.66
CA ASP A 45 20.24 4.64 30.67
C ASP A 45 19.69 4.92 29.27
N ILE A 46 18.59 4.25 28.88
CA ILE A 46 17.88 4.53 27.61
C ILE A 46 17.41 5.98 27.55
N VAL A 47 16.77 6.47 28.63
CA VAL A 47 16.26 7.85 28.69
C VAL A 47 17.43 8.84 28.63
N LYS A 48 18.52 8.57 29.36
CA LYS A 48 19.71 9.40 29.37
C LYS A 48 20.35 9.48 27.98
N ASP A 49 20.52 8.36 27.29
CA ASP A 49 21.07 8.34 25.92
C ASP A 49 20.20 9.15 24.95
N GLN A 50 18.87 9.04 25.06
CA GLN A 50 17.93 9.83 24.26
C GLN A 50 18.04 11.33 24.55
N LEU A 51 18.15 11.72 25.82
CA LEU A 51 18.35 13.12 26.22
C LEU A 51 19.69 13.66 25.73
N ILE A 52 20.79 12.94 25.94
CA ILE A 52 22.13 13.33 25.45
C ILE A 52 22.10 13.51 23.93
N THR A 53 21.47 12.58 23.20
CA THR A 53 21.34 12.67 21.75
C THR A 53 20.56 13.91 21.33
N MET A 54 19.40 14.16 21.97
CA MET A 54 18.58 15.33 21.69
C MET A 54 19.33 16.64 21.99
N GLU A 55 19.93 16.75 23.16
CA GLU A 55 20.71 17.92 23.59
C GLU A 55 21.90 18.16 22.67
N SER A 56 22.61 17.11 22.27
CA SER A 56 23.73 17.19 21.32
C SER A 56 23.28 17.74 19.97
N CYS A 57 22.14 17.27 19.44
CA CYS A 57 21.56 17.80 18.21
C CYS A 57 21.21 19.30 18.33
N LEU A 58 20.56 19.70 19.44
CA LEU A 58 20.20 21.10 19.70
C LEU A 58 21.44 22.00 19.86
N TYR A 59 22.44 21.51 20.59
CA TYR A 59 23.71 22.20 20.78
C TYR A 59 24.44 22.40 19.45
N GLN A 60 24.53 21.36 18.62
CA GLN A 60 25.13 21.48 17.28
C GLN A 60 24.34 22.45 16.40
N ALA A 61 23.00 22.44 16.45
CA ALA A 61 22.20 23.42 15.71
C ALA A 61 22.44 24.86 16.17
N ALA A 62 22.58 25.10 17.47
CA ALA A 62 22.87 26.42 18.03
C ALA A 62 24.27 26.93 17.64
N VAL A 63 25.28 26.07 17.71
CA VAL A 63 26.68 26.40 17.38
C VAL A 63 26.88 26.54 15.87
N ARG A 64 26.24 25.70 15.05
CA ARG A 64 26.38 25.64 13.59
C ARG A 64 25.23 26.30 12.83
N ARG A 65 24.47 27.19 13.47
CA ARG A 65 23.27 27.83 12.89
C ARG A 65 23.52 28.47 11.51
N GLU A 66 24.65 29.15 11.34
CA GLU A 66 24.99 29.84 10.09
C GLU A 66 25.30 28.84 8.98
N ASP A 67 25.99 27.74 9.30
CA ASP A 67 26.24 26.66 8.35
C ASP A 67 24.91 26.03 7.91
N LEU A 68 24.01 25.71 8.85
CA LEU A 68 22.71 25.11 8.54
C LEU A 68 21.88 26.00 7.61
N LEU A 69 21.78 27.30 7.89
CA LEU A 69 21.06 28.25 7.04
C LEU A 69 21.71 28.39 5.65
N LYS A 70 23.04 28.46 5.60
CA LYS A 70 23.79 28.55 4.34
C LYS A 70 23.63 27.28 3.50
N TYR A 71 23.64 26.10 4.12
CA TYR A 71 23.40 24.84 3.42
C TYR A 71 21.97 24.76 2.91
N PHE A 72 20.97 25.16 3.70
CA PHE A 72 19.59 25.22 3.24
C PHE A 72 19.43 26.13 2.02
N TYR A 73 20.00 27.34 2.07
CA TYR A 73 20.05 28.25 0.93
C TYR A 73 20.74 27.62 -0.28
N THR A 74 21.93 27.03 -0.10
CA THR A 74 22.71 26.41 -1.18
C THR A 74 21.96 25.25 -1.85
N VAL A 75 21.27 24.42 -1.07
CA VAL A 75 20.43 23.33 -1.58
C VAL A 75 19.28 23.89 -2.41
N GLY A 76 18.59 24.94 -1.92
CA GLY A 76 17.53 25.62 -2.65
C GLY A 76 18.01 26.25 -3.96
N THR A 77 19.15 26.96 -3.95
CA THR A 77 19.76 27.56 -5.16
C THR A 77 20.10 26.50 -6.20
N ARG A 78 20.62 25.34 -5.78
CA ARG A 78 20.88 24.21 -6.69
C ARG A 78 19.58 23.61 -7.24
N ALA A 79 18.54 23.52 -6.42
CA ALA A 79 17.25 22.98 -6.83
C ALA A 79 16.56 23.85 -7.90
N VAL A 80 16.55 25.17 -7.74
CA VAL A 80 15.94 26.09 -8.73
C VAL A 80 16.70 26.16 -10.05
N ALA A 81 17.99 25.80 -10.05
CA ALA A 81 18.82 25.75 -11.26
C ALA A 81 18.61 24.47 -12.10
N LYS A 82 17.76 23.52 -11.67
CA LYS A 82 17.52 22.28 -12.41
C LYS A 82 16.80 22.52 -13.73
N THR A 83 17.26 21.85 -14.78
CA THR A 83 16.67 21.94 -16.12
C THR A 83 16.18 20.59 -16.68
N ALA A 84 16.46 19.47 -15.98
CA ALA A 84 16.12 18.12 -16.43
C ALA A 84 15.51 17.25 -15.30
N PRO A 85 14.29 16.71 -15.47
CA PRO A 85 13.35 17.11 -16.53
C PRO A 85 13.00 18.60 -16.39
N TYR A 86 12.47 19.22 -17.45
CA TYR A 86 12.03 20.61 -17.40
C TYR A 86 10.79 20.76 -16.49
N ALA A 87 9.82 19.86 -16.65
CA ALA A 87 8.61 19.83 -15.83
C ALA A 87 7.97 18.43 -15.80
N PHE A 88 7.01 18.24 -14.88
CA PHE A 88 5.99 17.21 -14.99
C PHE A 88 4.66 17.86 -15.35
N VAL A 89 3.90 17.25 -16.25
CA VAL A 89 2.57 17.72 -16.67
C VAL A 89 1.52 16.67 -16.36
N ILE A 90 0.42 17.11 -15.75
CA ILE A 90 -0.73 16.28 -15.42
C ILE A 90 -1.91 16.84 -16.20
N SER A 91 -2.36 16.10 -17.23
CA SER A 91 -3.51 16.51 -18.06
C SER A 91 -4.76 16.73 -17.19
N ALA A 92 -5.62 17.68 -17.56
CA ALA A 92 -6.93 17.85 -16.92
C ALA A 92 -7.88 16.65 -17.17
N ASP A 93 -7.65 15.89 -18.25
CA ASP A 93 -8.45 14.73 -18.64
C ASP A 93 -7.92 13.45 -17.98
N GLN A 94 -7.96 13.40 -16.65
CA GLN A 94 -7.58 12.20 -15.88
C GLN A 94 -8.74 11.22 -15.79
N ARG A 95 -8.39 9.92 -15.77
CA ARG A 95 -9.34 8.83 -15.50
C ARG A 95 -9.91 8.91 -14.08
N ASP A 96 -9.05 9.20 -13.11
CA ASP A 96 -9.42 9.31 -11.70
C ASP A 96 -9.09 10.72 -11.18
N PRO A 97 -10.02 11.68 -11.32
CA PRO A 97 -9.82 13.03 -10.79
C PRO A 97 -9.69 13.07 -9.27
N GLY A 98 -10.36 12.17 -8.53
CA GLY A 98 -10.25 12.06 -7.07
C GLY A 98 -8.84 11.67 -6.62
N ALA A 99 -8.24 10.64 -7.22
CA ALA A 99 -6.85 10.27 -6.92
C ALA A 99 -5.86 11.35 -7.38
N THR A 100 -6.13 12.00 -8.51
CA THR A 100 -5.33 13.14 -8.99
C THR A 100 -5.30 14.27 -7.97
N LYS A 101 -6.46 14.61 -7.41
CA LYS A 101 -6.57 15.60 -6.34
C LYS A 101 -5.69 15.24 -5.15
N ILE A 102 -5.77 14.00 -4.64
CA ILE A 102 -4.96 13.56 -3.50
C ILE A 102 -3.45 13.63 -3.81
N LEU A 103 -3.03 13.28 -5.03
CA LEU A 103 -1.62 13.38 -5.42
C LEU A 103 -1.14 14.83 -5.37
N MET A 104 -1.94 15.75 -5.91
CA MET A 104 -1.60 17.17 -5.93
C MET A 104 -1.62 17.79 -4.52
N GLU A 105 -2.58 17.42 -3.67
CA GLU A 105 -2.62 17.82 -2.27
C GLU A 105 -1.39 17.31 -1.51
N THR A 106 -0.96 16.07 -1.76
CA THR A 106 0.24 15.49 -1.16
C THR A 106 1.51 16.26 -1.55
N LEU A 107 1.66 16.57 -2.84
CA LEU A 107 2.80 17.34 -3.33
C LEU A 107 2.78 18.78 -2.81
N SER A 108 1.61 19.42 -2.81
CA SER A 108 1.42 20.77 -2.28
C SER A 108 1.70 20.84 -0.78
N PHE A 109 1.29 19.83 0.00
CA PHE A 109 1.64 19.69 1.42
C PHE A 109 3.16 19.58 1.61
N GLY A 110 3.86 18.89 0.69
CA GLY A 110 5.32 18.87 0.60
C GLY A 110 5.96 20.15 0.03
N MET A 111 5.20 21.25 -0.06
CA MET A 111 5.61 22.57 -0.57
C MET A 111 6.03 22.58 -2.05
N VAL A 112 5.63 21.58 -2.83
CA VAL A 112 5.80 21.61 -4.29
C VAL A 112 4.89 22.70 -4.87
N GLU A 113 5.49 23.61 -5.63
CA GLU A 113 4.81 24.62 -6.41
C GLU A 113 4.16 23.96 -7.63
N ILE A 114 2.84 24.14 -7.75
CA ILE A 114 2.02 23.55 -8.82
C ILE A 114 1.29 24.70 -9.49
N ASP A 115 1.41 24.78 -10.81
CA ASP A 115 0.71 25.75 -11.64
C ASP A 115 -0.45 25.08 -12.39
N ARG A 116 -1.48 25.85 -12.74
CA ARG A 116 -2.59 25.44 -13.60
C ARG A 116 -2.56 26.25 -14.90
N ALA A 117 -2.70 25.56 -16.02
CA ALA A 117 -2.78 26.18 -17.33
C ALA A 117 -4.15 26.84 -17.57
N SER A 118 -4.16 28.14 -17.87
CA SER A 118 -5.38 28.90 -18.19
C SER A 118 -5.83 28.76 -19.66
N ALA A 119 -4.97 28.19 -20.51
CA ALA A 119 -5.26 27.85 -21.89
C ALA A 119 -4.62 26.51 -22.27
N ALA A 120 -5.10 25.87 -23.33
CA ALA A 120 -4.46 24.70 -23.90
C ALA A 120 -3.04 25.06 -24.39
N PHE A 121 -2.09 24.14 -24.23
CA PHE A 121 -0.69 24.34 -24.61
C PHE A 121 -0.07 23.05 -25.14
N THR A 122 1.12 23.15 -25.70
CA THR A 122 1.90 22.00 -26.20
C THR A 122 3.21 21.92 -25.44
N ALA A 123 3.57 20.73 -24.98
CA ALA A 123 4.88 20.45 -24.39
C ALA A 123 5.39 19.10 -24.92
N GLY A 124 6.60 19.09 -25.49
CA GLY A 124 7.09 17.95 -26.27
C GLY A 124 6.19 17.68 -27.48
N SER A 125 5.81 16.43 -27.69
CA SER A 125 4.90 16.00 -28.77
C SER A 125 3.42 16.00 -28.37
N GLN A 126 3.08 16.40 -27.14
CA GLN A 126 1.75 16.25 -26.57
C GLN A 126 1.05 17.60 -26.41
N LYS A 127 -0.25 17.63 -26.71
CA LYS A 127 -1.13 18.77 -26.45
C LYS A 127 -1.91 18.53 -25.16
N TYR A 128 -1.96 19.55 -24.30
CA TYR A 128 -2.63 19.51 -23.01
C TYR A 128 -3.82 20.48 -22.99
N PRO A 129 -4.99 20.07 -22.49
CA PRO A 129 -6.16 20.93 -22.39
C PRO A 129 -6.00 22.01 -21.32
N THR A 130 -6.83 23.06 -21.42
CA THR A 130 -7.00 24.06 -20.35
C THR A 130 -7.31 23.36 -19.02
N GLY A 131 -6.72 23.85 -17.93
CA GLY A 131 -6.89 23.29 -16.59
C GLY A 131 -5.87 22.22 -16.21
N SER A 132 -4.99 21.80 -17.14
CA SER A 132 -3.89 20.87 -16.85
C SER A 132 -2.92 21.48 -15.83
N LEU A 133 -2.33 20.63 -15.00
CA LEU A 133 -1.41 21.05 -13.94
C LEU A 133 0.03 20.86 -14.40
N VAL A 134 0.90 21.79 -13.99
CA VAL A 134 2.30 21.85 -14.38
C VAL A 134 3.16 22.00 -13.13
N ILE A 135 4.15 21.12 -13.00
CA ILE A 135 5.14 21.15 -11.92
C ILE A 135 6.50 21.41 -12.56
N ARG A 136 6.94 22.67 -12.59
CA ARG A 136 8.25 23.05 -13.12
C ARG A 136 9.37 22.61 -12.17
N MET A 137 10.49 22.12 -12.69
CA MET A 137 11.62 21.69 -11.84
C MET A 137 12.48 22.84 -11.33
N GLN A 138 12.27 24.06 -11.84
CA GLN A 138 12.98 25.27 -11.43
C GLN A 138 12.39 25.88 -10.14
N GLN A 139 12.25 25.05 -9.09
CA GLN A 139 11.68 25.42 -7.80
C GLN A 139 12.43 24.76 -6.63
N PRO A 140 12.35 25.28 -5.38
CA PRO A 140 13.12 24.76 -4.25
C PRO A 140 12.83 23.30 -3.89
N TYR A 141 11.59 22.83 -4.08
CA TYR A 141 11.14 21.49 -3.70
C TYR A 141 11.12 20.48 -4.88
N SER A 142 11.78 20.82 -5.99
CA SER A 142 11.81 19.98 -7.19
C SER A 142 12.43 18.60 -6.98
N ALA A 143 13.39 18.46 -6.05
CA ALA A 143 13.96 17.17 -5.71
C ALA A 143 12.91 16.23 -5.09
N PHE A 144 12.07 16.74 -4.20
CA PHE A 144 10.98 15.97 -3.59
C PHE A 144 9.93 15.59 -4.64
N ALA A 145 9.50 16.54 -5.47
CA ALA A 145 8.59 16.27 -6.58
C ALA A 145 9.13 15.18 -7.52
N LYS A 146 10.40 15.29 -7.93
CA LYS A 146 11.06 14.30 -8.81
C LYS A 146 11.08 12.91 -8.18
N THR A 147 11.46 12.79 -6.90
CA THR A 147 11.50 11.51 -6.19
C THR A 147 10.14 10.79 -6.17
N LEU A 148 9.05 11.53 -6.03
CA LEU A 148 7.70 10.96 -5.94
C LEU A 148 7.04 10.71 -7.30
N LEU A 149 7.37 11.51 -8.32
CA LEU A 149 6.73 11.46 -9.64
C LEU A 149 7.46 10.56 -10.64
N GLU A 150 8.78 10.46 -10.53
CA GLU A 150 9.59 9.72 -11.47
C GLU A 150 9.55 8.21 -11.20
N ARG A 151 9.56 7.41 -12.27
CA ARG A 151 9.74 5.96 -12.15
C ARG A 151 11.12 5.65 -11.61
N GLN A 152 11.17 4.91 -10.52
CA GLN A 152 12.41 4.55 -9.84
C GLN A 152 13.06 3.35 -10.53
N ASN A 153 14.36 3.47 -10.82
CA ASN A 153 15.21 2.39 -11.31
C ASN A 153 16.30 2.14 -10.26
N TYR A 154 16.10 1.12 -9.43
CA TYR A 154 17.05 0.82 -8.36
C TYR A 154 18.22 0.01 -8.92
N PRO A 155 19.48 0.37 -8.62
CA PRO A 155 20.64 -0.29 -9.20
C PRO A 155 20.79 -1.74 -8.71
N ASP A 156 21.23 -2.64 -9.58
CA ASP A 156 21.63 -4.00 -9.21
C ASP A 156 22.98 -3.97 -8.50
N LEU A 157 22.95 -3.78 -7.18
CA LEU A 157 24.13 -3.75 -6.32
C LEU A 157 24.51 -5.16 -5.91
N ARG A 158 25.80 -5.51 -5.95
CA ARG A 158 26.34 -6.82 -5.52
C ARG A 158 27.27 -6.66 -4.31
N LEU A 159 27.34 -7.67 -3.44
CA LEU A 159 28.26 -7.67 -2.30
C LEU A 159 29.74 -7.68 -2.74
N TYR A 160 30.01 -8.28 -3.90
CA TYR A 160 31.28 -8.29 -4.62
C TYR A 160 31.00 -8.58 -6.12
N PRO A 161 31.92 -8.31 -7.05
CA PRO A 161 31.72 -8.61 -8.47
C PRO A 161 31.34 -10.08 -8.71
N GLY A 162 30.21 -10.33 -9.38
CA GLY A 162 29.66 -11.69 -9.59
C GLY A 162 28.99 -12.34 -8.38
N GLY A 163 28.97 -11.65 -7.22
CA GLY A 163 28.37 -12.14 -5.98
C GLY A 163 26.85 -11.99 -5.91
N PRO A 164 26.25 -12.41 -4.78
CA PRO A 164 24.82 -12.23 -4.54
C PRO A 164 24.44 -10.74 -4.47
N PRO A 165 23.18 -10.40 -4.76
CA PRO A 165 22.70 -9.03 -4.61
C PRO A 165 22.85 -8.49 -3.19
N LYS A 166 23.28 -7.23 -3.09
CA LYS A 166 23.26 -6.45 -1.86
C LYS A 166 21.82 -6.01 -1.62
N ARG A 167 21.22 -6.55 -0.57
CA ARG A 167 19.83 -6.26 -0.24
C ARG A 167 19.67 -4.78 0.14
N PRO A 168 18.67 -4.09 -0.43
CA PRO A 168 18.21 -2.80 0.07
C PRO A 168 17.86 -2.89 1.55
N TYR A 169 18.08 -1.80 2.28
CA TYR A 169 17.66 -1.69 3.67
C TYR A 169 16.13 -1.62 3.81
N ASP A 170 15.46 -1.01 2.83
CA ASP A 170 14.01 -0.75 2.80
C ASP A 170 13.49 -0.92 1.35
N VAL A 171 12.28 -0.45 1.08
CA VAL A 171 11.61 -0.50 -0.22
C VAL A 171 12.38 0.20 -1.34
N THR A 172 12.17 -0.24 -2.58
CA THR A 172 12.90 0.26 -3.76
C THR A 172 12.07 1.12 -4.70
N ALA A 173 10.76 1.25 -4.45
CA ALA A 173 9.85 2.08 -5.23
C ALA A 173 8.93 2.93 -4.33
N GLN A 174 8.70 4.19 -4.71
CA GLN A 174 7.63 5.06 -4.20
C GLN A 174 7.06 5.96 -5.31
N THR A 175 6.88 5.40 -6.50
CA THR A 175 6.36 6.14 -7.67
C THR A 175 4.86 6.38 -7.51
N LEU A 176 4.48 7.51 -6.92
CA LEU A 176 3.09 7.82 -6.57
C LEU A 176 2.14 7.82 -7.78
N PRO A 177 2.50 8.34 -8.97
CA PRO A 177 1.62 8.28 -10.14
C PRO A 177 1.15 6.86 -10.47
N LEU A 178 2.04 5.88 -10.33
CA LEU A 178 1.73 4.47 -10.59
C LEU A 178 0.88 3.85 -9.47
N LEU A 179 1.17 4.15 -8.19
CA LEU A 179 0.33 3.72 -7.05
C LEU A 179 -1.10 4.26 -7.13
N MET A 180 -1.24 5.49 -7.61
CA MET A 180 -2.49 6.23 -7.62
C MET A 180 -3.25 6.14 -8.94
N GLY A 181 -2.60 5.66 -10.01
CA GLY A 181 -3.19 5.56 -11.35
C GLY A 181 -3.38 6.92 -12.02
N VAL A 182 -2.53 7.89 -11.68
CA VAL A 182 -2.54 9.24 -12.26
C VAL A 182 -1.54 9.29 -13.40
N ALA A 183 -2.00 9.72 -14.58
CA ALA A 183 -1.11 9.90 -15.72
C ALA A 183 -0.30 11.19 -15.55
N VAL A 184 1.02 11.06 -15.48
CA VAL A 184 1.97 12.16 -15.34
C VAL A 184 3.02 12.03 -16.44
N ASP A 185 3.15 13.08 -17.24
CA ASP A 185 4.08 13.15 -18.35
C ASP A 185 5.34 13.91 -17.92
N THR A 186 6.50 13.29 -18.13
CA THR A 186 7.80 13.94 -17.94
C THR A 186 8.13 14.76 -19.18
N ILE A 187 8.33 16.07 -19.02
CA ILE A 187 8.69 16.99 -20.09
C ILE A 187 10.17 17.34 -19.97
N GLU A 188 10.96 16.93 -20.96
CA GLU A 188 12.41 17.18 -20.96
C GLU A 188 12.79 18.58 -21.46
N GLN A 189 12.01 19.14 -22.38
CA GLN A 189 12.35 20.39 -23.07
C GLN A 189 11.51 21.57 -22.57
N PRO A 190 12.05 22.80 -22.62
CA PRO A 190 11.27 24.00 -22.34
C PRO A 190 10.02 24.13 -23.21
N PHE A 191 8.98 24.73 -22.66
CA PHE A 191 7.73 25.05 -23.36
C PHE A 191 7.10 26.33 -22.81
N GLU A 192 6.18 26.91 -23.60
CA GLU A 192 5.39 28.06 -23.20
C GLU A 192 3.97 27.64 -22.84
N ALA A 193 3.48 28.15 -21.71
CA ALA A 193 2.10 27.97 -21.27
C ALA A 193 1.67 29.17 -20.43
N GLN A 194 0.39 29.52 -20.49
CA GLN A 194 -0.20 30.52 -19.61
C GLN A 194 -0.54 29.86 -18.28
N LEU A 195 0.27 30.13 -17.25
CA LEU A 195 0.25 29.44 -15.97
C LEU A 195 -0.16 30.39 -14.83
N SER A 196 -0.91 29.85 -13.87
CA SER A 196 -1.24 30.53 -12.61
C SER A 196 -1.15 29.54 -11.45
N ALA A 197 -0.71 29.98 -10.28
CA ALA A 197 -0.52 29.10 -9.13
C ALA A 197 -1.83 28.38 -8.75
N ALA A 198 -1.76 27.06 -8.63
CA ALA A 198 -2.88 26.22 -8.23
C ALA A 198 -2.90 26.04 -6.71
N ARG A 199 -4.08 26.28 -6.09
CA ARG A 199 -4.31 26.04 -4.65
C ARG A 199 -5.51 25.13 -4.36
N ASP A 200 -6.33 24.89 -5.37
CA ASP A 200 -7.44 23.94 -5.34
C ASP A 200 -7.26 22.96 -6.50
N PHE A 201 -7.41 21.67 -6.20
CA PHE A 201 -7.25 20.55 -7.12
C PHE A 201 -8.56 19.80 -7.34
N THR A 202 -9.68 20.33 -6.84
CA THR A 202 -11.01 19.76 -7.04
C THR A 202 -11.40 19.83 -8.52
N SER A 203 -11.90 18.71 -9.05
CA SER A 203 -12.43 18.66 -10.41
C SER A 203 -13.83 19.28 -10.49
N VAL A 204 -14.08 20.08 -11.53
CA VAL A 204 -15.36 20.80 -11.75
C VAL A 204 -16.43 19.89 -12.36
N LYS A 205 -16.09 18.70 -12.87
CA LYS A 205 -17.05 17.79 -13.50
C LYS A 205 -17.70 16.85 -12.47
N ARG A 206 -18.94 17.14 -12.05
CA ARG A 206 -19.90 16.10 -11.62
C ARG A 206 -21.32 16.48 -12.00
N ALA A 207 -21.86 15.81 -13.03
CA ALA A 207 -23.30 15.75 -13.25
C ALA A 207 -23.72 14.32 -13.64
N GLY A 208 -24.70 13.78 -12.91
CA GLY A 208 -25.42 12.55 -13.25
C GLY A 208 -24.82 11.26 -12.70
N THR A 209 -23.74 10.78 -13.30
CA THR A 209 -23.18 9.43 -13.05
C THR A 209 -21.85 9.51 -12.29
N LEU A 210 -21.69 8.67 -11.28
CA LEU A 210 -20.45 8.56 -10.49
C LEU A 210 -19.58 7.45 -11.07
N SER A 211 -18.48 7.80 -11.74
CA SER A 211 -17.65 6.79 -12.39
C SER A 211 -17.01 5.84 -11.37
N ALA A 212 -17.04 4.53 -11.64
CA ALA A 212 -16.34 3.51 -10.85
C ALA A 212 -14.82 3.74 -10.81
N SER A 213 -14.30 4.46 -11.80
CA SER A 213 -12.89 4.79 -11.91
C SER A 213 -12.49 6.03 -11.12
N ASP A 214 -13.44 6.87 -10.69
CA ASP A 214 -13.16 8.00 -9.80
C ASP A 214 -13.21 7.55 -8.34
N THR A 215 -12.11 7.72 -7.63
CA THR A 215 -11.96 7.37 -6.22
C THR A 215 -13.06 8.00 -5.36
N ASP A 216 -13.41 9.25 -5.62
CA ASP A 216 -14.38 9.99 -4.83
C ASP A 216 -15.82 9.46 -4.99
N SER A 217 -16.10 8.69 -6.04
CA SER A 217 -17.39 8.02 -6.20
C SER A 217 -17.71 7.15 -4.99
N TRP A 218 -16.70 6.49 -4.40
CA TRP A 218 -16.88 5.67 -3.20
C TRP A 218 -17.25 6.49 -1.96
N ARG A 219 -16.69 7.70 -1.81
CA ARG A 219 -17.10 8.62 -0.74
C ARG A 219 -18.56 9.03 -0.91
N ALA A 220 -18.96 9.38 -2.14
CA ALA A 220 -20.32 9.75 -2.45
C ALA A 220 -21.32 8.59 -2.25
N VAL A 221 -20.92 7.36 -2.58
CA VAL A 221 -21.70 6.13 -2.33
C VAL A 221 -21.92 5.91 -0.83
N ASN A 222 -20.85 5.98 -0.01
CA ASN A 222 -20.97 5.83 1.44
C ASN A 222 -21.81 6.96 2.08
N ASP A 223 -21.65 8.20 1.62
CA ASP A 223 -22.48 9.33 2.04
C ASP A 223 -23.95 9.13 1.69
N ALA A 224 -24.25 8.56 0.52
CA ALA A 224 -25.62 8.25 0.11
C ALA A 224 -26.25 7.19 1.03
N TRP A 225 -25.55 6.09 1.33
CA TRP A 225 -26.03 5.09 2.28
C TRP A 225 -26.22 5.66 3.69
N LYS A 226 -25.28 6.51 4.16
CA LYS A 226 -25.40 7.19 5.46
C LYS A 226 -26.67 8.06 5.55
N ARG A 227 -27.13 8.61 4.43
CA ARG A 227 -28.37 9.40 4.31
C ARG A 227 -29.60 8.55 3.97
N GLY A 228 -29.49 7.23 3.96
CA GLY A 228 -30.61 6.32 3.63
C GLY A 228 -31.01 6.31 2.16
N ARG A 229 -30.16 6.84 1.26
CA ARG A 229 -30.44 6.84 -0.19
C ARG A 229 -30.06 5.48 -0.80
N SER A 230 -30.85 5.04 -1.78
CA SER A 230 -30.51 3.87 -2.58
C SER A 230 -29.33 4.18 -3.50
N VAL A 231 -28.47 3.18 -3.69
CA VAL A 231 -27.34 3.22 -4.62
C VAL A 231 -27.55 2.08 -5.63
N TYR A 232 -27.32 2.39 -6.90
CA TYR A 232 -27.39 1.43 -7.99
C TYR A 232 -26.07 1.43 -8.75
N ARG A 233 -25.73 0.27 -9.32
CA ARG A 233 -24.50 0.04 -10.07
C ARG A 233 -24.82 -0.50 -11.45
N GLU A 234 -24.29 0.15 -12.46
CA GLU A 234 -24.48 -0.20 -13.86
C GLU A 234 -23.52 -1.34 -14.27
N THR A 235 -23.76 -1.96 -15.43
CA THR A 235 -22.87 -2.99 -15.99
C THR A 235 -21.46 -2.47 -16.26
N SER A 236 -21.31 -1.17 -16.55
CA SER A 236 -20.00 -0.48 -16.63
C SER A 236 -19.24 -0.47 -15.30
N GLY A 237 -19.96 -0.69 -14.19
CA GLY A 237 -19.49 -0.57 -12.83
C GLY A 237 -19.78 0.78 -12.19
N ASP A 238 -20.21 1.78 -12.97
CA ASP A 238 -20.50 3.13 -12.51
C ASP A 238 -21.72 3.17 -11.57
N PHE A 239 -21.76 4.17 -10.69
CA PHE A 239 -22.80 4.32 -9.68
C PHE A 239 -23.79 5.43 -10.03
N ARG A 240 -25.02 5.24 -9.58
CA ARG A 240 -26.10 6.21 -9.64
C ARG A 240 -27.02 6.11 -8.42
N PHE A 241 -27.84 7.13 -8.20
CA PHE A 241 -28.74 7.21 -7.04
C PHE A 241 -30.22 7.07 -7.38
N ASP A 242 -30.53 6.94 -8.66
CA ASP A 242 -31.85 6.71 -9.23
C ASP A 242 -31.89 5.34 -9.91
N ALA A 243 -33.04 4.68 -9.87
CA ALA A 243 -33.21 3.40 -10.55
C ALA A 243 -33.24 3.61 -12.08
N SER A 244 -32.61 2.71 -12.82
CA SER A 244 -32.66 2.70 -14.29
C SER A 244 -32.62 1.28 -14.83
N ASN A 245 -33.05 1.10 -16.09
CA ASN A 245 -33.02 -0.20 -16.73
C ASN A 245 -31.57 -0.70 -16.84
N GLY A 246 -31.30 -1.87 -16.27
CA GLY A 246 -29.98 -2.51 -16.31
C GLY A 246 -29.04 -2.17 -15.14
N ALA A 247 -29.40 -1.24 -14.24
CA ALA A 247 -28.63 -0.98 -13.04
C ALA A 247 -29.12 -1.85 -11.87
N ARG A 248 -28.19 -2.56 -11.20
CA ARG A 248 -28.50 -3.36 -10.01
C ARG A 248 -28.43 -2.51 -8.76
N LYS A 249 -29.35 -2.70 -7.82
CA LYS A 249 -29.30 -2.02 -6.52
C LYS A 249 -28.16 -2.64 -5.70
N VAL A 250 -27.27 -1.81 -5.15
CA VAL A 250 -26.15 -2.26 -4.30
C VAL A 250 -26.48 -1.99 -2.84
N LYS A 251 -26.46 -3.04 -2.03
CA LYS A 251 -26.64 -2.92 -0.58
C LYS A 251 -25.38 -2.36 0.10
N GLN A 252 -25.58 -1.60 1.17
CA GLN A 252 -24.48 -1.22 2.05
C GLN A 252 -23.98 -2.48 2.78
N PRO A 253 -22.67 -2.81 2.71
CA PRO A 253 -22.15 -4.00 3.37
C PRO A 253 -22.07 -3.85 4.88
N ARG A 254 -22.32 -4.96 5.59
CA ARG A 254 -21.93 -5.14 6.99
C ARG A 254 -20.53 -5.75 7.02
N VAL A 255 -19.51 -4.90 7.15
CA VAL A 255 -18.10 -5.30 7.08
C VAL A 255 -17.55 -5.64 8.46
N ALA A 256 -16.88 -6.78 8.59
CA ALA A 256 -16.02 -7.10 9.72
C ALA A 256 -14.55 -6.94 9.32
N LEU A 257 -13.75 -6.27 10.16
CA LEU A 257 -12.30 -6.21 10.04
C LEU A 257 -11.67 -7.09 11.12
N TYR A 258 -10.99 -8.16 10.72
CA TYR A 258 -10.35 -9.07 11.66
C TYR A 258 -9.17 -8.39 12.36
N LYS A 259 -9.18 -8.45 13.68
CA LYS A 259 -8.16 -7.90 14.56
C LYS A 259 -7.65 -8.99 15.50
N SER A 260 -6.51 -9.56 15.16
CA SER A 260 -5.80 -10.48 16.05
C SER A 260 -5.37 -9.76 17.35
N TYR A 261 -5.17 -10.54 18.41
CA TYR A 261 -4.52 -10.05 19.64
C TYR A 261 -3.02 -9.80 19.45
N MET A 262 -2.44 -10.27 18.33
CA MET A 262 -1.13 -9.83 17.88
C MET A 262 -1.29 -8.61 16.96
N PRO A 263 -0.47 -7.55 17.13
CA PRO A 263 -0.61 -6.34 16.35
C PRO A 263 -0.27 -6.55 14.88
N SER A 264 -1.07 -5.97 13.98
CA SER A 264 -0.74 -5.79 12.56
C SER A 264 -0.80 -4.31 12.21
N MET A 265 0.25 -3.78 11.59
CA MET A 265 0.25 -2.40 11.09
C MET A 265 -0.73 -2.24 9.93
N ASP A 266 -0.88 -3.27 9.09
CA ASP A 266 -1.78 -3.24 7.94
C ASP A 266 -3.26 -3.18 8.36
N GLU A 267 -3.63 -3.77 9.50
CA GLU A 267 -4.96 -3.58 10.12
C GLU A 267 -5.25 -2.11 10.37
N GLY A 268 -4.29 -1.38 10.96
CA GLY A 268 -4.42 0.05 11.25
C GLY A 268 -4.57 0.88 9.98
N TRP A 269 -3.81 0.59 8.92
CA TRP A 269 -3.95 1.24 7.62
C TRP A 269 -5.29 0.94 6.95
N THR A 270 -5.73 -0.32 6.99
CA THR A 270 -7.03 -0.74 6.44
C THR A 270 -8.16 -0.02 7.15
N ARG A 271 -8.07 0.08 8.48
CA ARG A 271 -9.03 0.81 9.31
C ARG A 271 -9.07 2.31 8.96
N TRP A 272 -7.91 2.96 8.91
CA TRP A 272 -7.80 4.37 8.53
C TRP A 272 -8.41 4.63 7.15
N MET A 273 -8.19 3.73 6.21
CA MET A 273 -8.73 3.84 4.86
C MET A 273 -10.26 3.66 4.86
N LEU A 274 -10.81 2.67 5.57
CA LEU A 274 -12.26 2.51 5.70
C LEU A 274 -12.91 3.75 6.34
N ASP A 275 -12.31 4.29 7.41
CA ASP A 275 -12.75 5.53 8.07
C ASP A 275 -12.73 6.71 7.09
N ASN A 276 -11.63 6.88 6.36
CA ASN A 276 -11.44 7.97 5.42
C ASN A 276 -12.51 7.93 4.31
N PHE A 277 -12.85 6.75 3.79
CA PHE A 277 -13.87 6.60 2.74
C PHE A 277 -15.31 6.50 3.26
N GLY A 278 -15.52 6.49 4.58
CA GLY A 278 -16.84 6.46 5.21
C GLY A 278 -17.51 5.09 5.26
N PHE A 279 -16.76 4.01 5.09
CA PHE A 279 -17.28 2.65 5.25
C PHE A 279 -17.60 2.37 6.73
N ARG A 280 -18.73 1.69 6.97
CA ARG A 280 -19.05 1.14 8.29
C ARG A 280 -18.41 -0.23 8.42
N TYR A 281 -17.74 -0.47 9.54
CA TYR A 281 -17.17 -1.78 9.88
C TYR A 281 -17.19 -2.00 11.39
N GLU A 282 -17.09 -3.26 11.79
CA GLU A 282 -16.82 -3.68 13.17
C GLU A 282 -15.50 -4.43 13.24
N SER A 283 -14.67 -4.16 14.25
CA SER A 283 -13.52 -5.02 14.53
C SER A 283 -13.99 -6.35 15.14
N VAL A 284 -13.54 -7.46 14.59
CA VAL A 284 -13.83 -8.81 15.12
C VAL A 284 -12.54 -9.49 15.58
N TYR A 285 -12.59 -10.10 16.75
CA TYR A 285 -11.45 -10.81 17.35
C TYR A 285 -11.63 -12.32 17.21
N ASN A 286 -10.61 -13.08 17.62
CA ASN A 286 -10.60 -14.55 17.54
C ASN A 286 -11.88 -15.16 18.12
N LYS A 287 -12.31 -14.70 19.30
CA LYS A 287 -13.51 -15.18 19.99
C LYS A 287 -14.80 -14.98 19.19
N ASP A 288 -14.89 -13.89 18.42
CA ASP A 288 -16.09 -13.56 17.64
C ASP A 288 -16.21 -14.50 16.44
N ILE A 289 -15.09 -14.81 15.77
CA ILE A 289 -15.05 -15.78 14.67
C ILE A 289 -15.34 -17.19 15.18
N LEU A 290 -14.72 -17.57 16.31
CA LEU A 290 -14.88 -18.90 16.91
C LEU A 290 -16.30 -19.13 17.47
N ALA A 291 -17.02 -18.08 17.85
CA ALA A 291 -18.41 -18.17 18.28
C ALA A 291 -19.38 -18.54 17.14
N GLY A 292 -19.01 -18.27 15.88
CA GLY A 292 -19.84 -18.59 14.71
C GLY A 292 -20.98 -17.59 14.47
N SER A 293 -22.03 -18.03 13.79
CA SER A 293 -23.19 -17.19 13.38
C SER A 293 -22.83 -15.89 12.63
N LEU A 294 -21.73 -15.91 11.89
CA LEU A 294 -21.16 -14.72 11.26
C LEU A 294 -22.09 -14.05 10.23
N ASN A 295 -22.86 -14.83 9.46
CA ASN A 295 -23.78 -14.29 8.45
C ASN A 295 -24.95 -13.49 9.05
N GLU A 296 -25.27 -13.69 10.34
CA GLU A 296 -26.30 -12.92 11.03
C GLU A 296 -25.87 -11.46 11.21
N ARG A 297 -24.57 -11.20 11.27
CA ARG A 297 -23.99 -9.89 11.57
C ARG A 297 -23.27 -9.26 10.38
N PHE A 298 -22.64 -10.08 9.53
CA PHE A 298 -21.72 -9.60 8.51
C PHE A 298 -22.05 -10.16 7.13
N ASP A 299 -21.71 -9.39 6.10
CA ASP A 299 -21.73 -9.79 4.70
C ASP A 299 -20.31 -10.05 4.19
N VAL A 300 -19.34 -9.32 4.74
CA VAL A 300 -17.93 -9.40 4.35
C VAL A 300 -17.02 -9.43 5.58
N ILE A 301 -16.02 -10.31 5.58
CA ILE A 301 -14.96 -10.36 6.61
C ILE A 301 -13.61 -10.12 5.94
N VAL A 302 -12.89 -9.10 6.38
CA VAL A 302 -11.59 -8.71 5.85
C VAL A 302 -10.48 -9.12 6.83
N PHE A 303 -9.51 -9.86 6.32
CA PHE A 303 -8.25 -10.19 6.98
C PHE A 303 -7.15 -9.28 6.44
N PRO A 304 -6.59 -8.38 7.27
CA PRO A 304 -5.47 -7.55 6.86
C PRO A 304 -4.21 -8.40 6.64
N GLU A 305 -3.16 -7.80 6.08
CA GLU A 305 -1.87 -8.47 5.98
C GLU A 305 -1.36 -8.84 7.38
N MET A 306 -1.08 -10.13 7.54
CA MET A 306 -0.40 -10.70 8.68
C MET A 306 0.08 -12.11 8.35
N GLN A 307 1.11 -12.55 9.07
CA GLN A 307 1.68 -13.87 8.89
C GLN A 307 0.66 -14.99 9.19
N PRO A 308 0.65 -16.10 8.43
CA PRO A 308 -0.25 -17.22 8.66
C PRO A 308 -0.20 -17.79 10.08
N ALA A 309 0.98 -17.85 10.68
CA ALA A 309 1.15 -18.33 12.06
C ALA A 309 0.43 -17.44 13.09
N THR A 310 0.35 -16.13 12.84
CA THR A 310 -0.38 -15.18 13.69
C THR A 310 -1.88 -15.45 13.66
N ILE A 311 -2.42 -15.78 12.48
CA ILE A 311 -3.84 -16.15 12.33
C ILE A 311 -4.10 -17.51 12.97
N GLN A 312 -3.23 -18.48 12.70
CA GLN A 312 -3.42 -19.86 13.16
C GLN A 312 -3.31 -19.99 14.68
N SER A 313 -2.27 -19.41 15.28
CA SER A 313 -1.84 -19.74 16.64
C SER A 313 -1.77 -18.56 17.60
N GLY A 314 -1.64 -17.32 17.09
CA GLY A 314 -1.55 -16.11 17.92
C GLY A 314 -0.46 -16.16 19.00
N HIS A 315 -0.72 -15.50 20.15
CA HIS A 315 0.18 -15.56 21.31
C HIS A 315 0.15 -16.96 21.94
N LYS A 316 1.33 -17.45 22.34
CA LYS A 316 1.45 -18.73 23.05
C LYS A 316 0.83 -18.65 24.45
N PRO A 317 0.31 -19.77 24.99
CA PRO A 317 -0.11 -19.85 26.38
C PRO A 317 0.98 -19.36 27.35
N GLY A 318 0.61 -18.53 28.32
CA GLY A 318 1.53 -17.94 29.30
C GLY A 318 2.35 -16.74 28.81
N ALA A 319 2.27 -16.35 27.53
CA ALA A 319 2.93 -15.15 27.02
C ALA A 319 2.14 -13.86 27.27
N MET A 320 0.82 -13.97 27.40
CA MET A 320 -0.15 -12.90 27.65
C MET A 320 -1.28 -13.45 28.54
N PRO A 321 -2.13 -12.60 29.15
CA PRO A 321 -3.37 -13.05 29.80
C PRO A 321 -4.19 -13.94 28.86
N ASP A 322 -4.84 -14.96 29.41
CA ASP A 322 -5.45 -16.07 28.66
C ASP A 322 -6.42 -15.58 27.57
N GLU A 323 -7.17 -14.50 27.83
CA GLU A 323 -8.12 -13.91 26.89
C GLU A 323 -7.48 -13.35 25.60
N TYR A 324 -6.16 -13.12 25.62
CA TYR A 324 -5.36 -12.62 24.50
C TYR A 324 -4.47 -13.69 23.85
N THR A 325 -4.57 -14.94 24.29
CA THR A 325 -3.79 -16.07 23.75
C THR A 325 -4.56 -16.85 22.68
N GLY A 326 -3.82 -17.60 21.85
CA GLY A 326 -4.39 -18.44 20.80
C GLY A 326 -4.72 -17.69 19.51
N GLY A 327 -5.02 -18.48 18.46
CA GLY A 327 -5.44 -18.02 17.14
C GLY A 327 -6.78 -18.62 16.74
N LEU A 328 -7.08 -18.59 15.45
CA LEU A 328 -8.30 -19.16 14.88
C LEU A 328 -8.28 -20.69 14.82
N GLY A 329 -7.11 -21.28 14.55
CA GLY A 329 -6.99 -22.71 14.35
C GLY A 329 -7.95 -23.28 13.28
N ASP A 330 -8.10 -24.60 13.29
CA ASP A 330 -8.99 -25.29 12.35
C ASP A 330 -10.47 -24.92 12.57
N LYS A 331 -10.87 -24.66 13.82
CA LYS A 331 -12.24 -24.23 14.14
C LYS A 331 -12.60 -22.91 13.47
N GLY A 332 -11.68 -21.95 13.47
CA GLY A 332 -11.91 -20.68 12.78
C GLY A 332 -11.91 -20.86 11.27
N ALA A 333 -11.07 -21.74 10.71
CA ALA A 333 -11.14 -22.09 9.30
C ALA A 333 -12.50 -22.70 8.91
N GLU A 334 -13.05 -23.62 9.70
CA GLU A 334 -14.40 -24.15 9.49
C GLU A 334 -15.49 -23.07 9.60
N ALA A 335 -15.38 -22.16 10.57
CA ALA A 335 -16.33 -21.06 10.73
C ALA A 335 -16.34 -20.13 9.51
N LEU A 336 -15.17 -19.80 8.96
CA LEU A 336 -15.04 -18.96 7.77
C LEU A 336 -15.52 -19.68 6.51
N LYS A 337 -15.24 -20.98 6.36
CA LYS A 337 -15.80 -21.79 5.28
C LYS A 337 -17.32 -21.83 5.33
N ALA A 338 -17.89 -22.05 6.52
CA ALA A 338 -19.34 -22.05 6.71
C ALA A 338 -19.96 -20.68 6.41
N PHE A 339 -19.28 -19.59 6.78
CA PHE A 339 -19.71 -18.23 6.46
C PHE A 339 -19.73 -17.97 4.96
N ALA A 340 -18.66 -18.31 4.24
CA ALA A 340 -18.57 -18.16 2.80
C ALA A 340 -19.59 -19.05 2.08
N ALA A 341 -19.72 -20.33 2.48
CA ALA A 341 -20.68 -21.27 1.90
C ALA A 341 -22.12 -20.76 1.94
N LYS A 342 -22.48 -19.94 2.94
CA LYS A 342 -23.81 -19.32 3.12
C LYS A 342 -23.96 -17.94 2.47
N GLY A 343 -23.08 -17.56 1.54
CA GLY A 343 -23.17 -16.30 0.80
C GLY A 343 -22.30 -15.17 1.35
N GLY A 344 -21.50 -15.42 2.39
CA GLY A 344 -20.54 -14.44 2.89
C GLY A 344 -19.33 -14.29 1.95
N THR A 345 -18.65 -13.15 2.03
CA THR A 345 -17.36 -12.93 1.33
C THR A 345 -16.23 -12.81 2.34
N VAL A 346 -15.17 -13.62 2.20
CA VAL A 346 -13.97 -13.50 3.05
C VAL A 346 -12.81 -12.98 2.20
N VAL A 347 -12.23 -11.86 2.60
CA VAL A 347 -11.16 -11.17 1.86
C VAL A 347 -9.86 -11.29 2.63
N PHE A 348 -8.81 -11.78 1.99
CA PHE A 348 -7.47 -11.90 2.58
C PHE A 348 -6.49 -11.00 1.85
N LEU A 349 -5.73 -10.19 2.60
CA LEU A 349 -4.72 -9.29 2.08
C LEU A 349 -3.30 -9.87 2.26
N ASN A 350 -2.54 -9.91 1.17
CA ASN A 350 -1.14 -10.32 1.09
C ASN A 350 -0.87 -11.66 1.79
N ASP A 351 -0.03 -11.71 2.82
CA ASP A 351 0.40 -12.92 3.52
C ASP A 351 -0.75 -13.68 4.18
N SER A 352 -1.84 -13.00 4.54
CA SER A 352 -3.03 -13.69 5.07
C SER A 352 -3.70 -14.59 4.02
N SER A 353 -3.46 -14.32 2.72
CA SER A 353 -3.92 -15.18 1.63
C SER A 353 -3.26 -16.56 1.65
N GLU A 354 -2.02 -16.67 2.16
CA GLU A 354 -1.33 -17.96 2.31
C GLU A 354 -2.04 -18.84 3.36
N TRP A 355 -2.49 -18.23 4.46
CA TRP A 355 -3.30 -18.94 5.47
C TRP A 355 -4.60 -19.46 4.84
N ALA A 356 -5.30 -18.62 4.09
CA ALA A 356 -6.54 -19.00 3.42
C ALA A 356 -6.33 -20.15 2.42
N ALA A 357 -5.28 -20.07 1.60
CA ALA A 357 -4.91 -21.11 0.64
C ALA A 357 -4.72 -22.47 1.31
N HIS A 358 -4.09 -22.52 2.49
CA HIS A 358 -3.80 -23.76 3.20
C HIS A 358 -4.97 -24.30 4.02
N HIS A 359 -5.79 -23.43 4.62
CA HIS A 359 -6.77 -23.83 5.63
C HIS A 359 -8.22 -23.85 5.13
N LEU A 360 -8.53 -23.17 4.02
CA LEU A 360 -9.91 -23.09 3.50
C LEU A 360 -10.20 -24.08 2.36
N GLY A 361 -9.27 -24.98 2.04
CA GLY A 361 -9.48 -26.03 1.03
C GLY A 361 -9.51 -25.51 -0.41
N LEU A 362 -8.80 -24.42 -0.69
CA LEU A 362 -8.66 -23.84 -2.02
C LEU A 362 -7.65 -24.67 -2.84
N ALA A 363 -7.77 -24.68 -4.17
CA ALA A 363 -6.88 -25.45 -5.04
C ALA A 363 -5.65 -24.65 -5.52
N VAL A 364 -5.55 -23.38 -5.10
CA VAL A 364 -4.41 -22.51 -5.41
C VAL A 364 -3.12 -22.95 -4.72
N LYS A 365 -1.98 -22.67 -5.36
CA LYS A 365 -0.65 -22.93 -4.78
C LYS A 365 0.23 -21.71 -4.89
N ASN A 366 0.94 -21.35 -3.82
CA ASN A 366 1.87 -20.25 -3.87
C ASN A 366 3.14 -20.65 -4.65
N ALA A 367 3.33 -20.06 -5.83
CA ALA A 367 4.46 -20.28 -6.72
C ALA A 367 5.82 -19.88 -6.11
N LEU A 368 5.80 -19.02 -5.09
CA LEU A 368 6.99 -18.53 -4.41
C LEU A 368 7.33 -19.34 -3.15
N SER A 369 6.48 -20.29 -2.76
CA SER A 369 6.74 -21.15 -1.61
C SER A 369 8.01 -21.98 -1.83
N GLY A 370 8.96 -21.87 -0.90
CA GLY A 370 10.25 -22.53 -0.97
C GLY A 370 11.28 -21.89 -1.92
N VAL A 371 10.92 -20.84 -2.67
CA VAL A 371 11.88 -20.11 -3.51
C VAL A 371 12.77 -19.25 -2.62
N SER A 372 14.09 -19.37 -2.77
CA SER A 372 15.01 -18.63 -1.90
C SER A 372 15.06 -17.15 -2.25
N ASN A 373 15.29 -16.30 -1.25
CA ASN A 373 15.54 -14.86 -1.44
C ASN A 373 16.84 -14.53 -2.22
N ARG A 374 17.55 -15.54 -2.73
CA ARG A 374 18.69 -15.39 -3.67
C ARG A 374 18.26 -15.56 -5.12
N GLU A 375 17.12 -16.21 -5.36
CA GLU A 375 16.56 -16.49 -6.68
C GLU A 375 15.42 -15.53 -7.02
N PHE A 376 14.58 -15.21 -6.02
CA PHE A 376 13.48 -14.26 -6.15
C PHE A 376 13.54 -13.24 -5.01
N TYR A 377 13.47 -11.94 -5.34
CA TYR A 377 13.42 -10.90 -4.32
C TYR A 377 12.83 -9.59 -4.87
N ALA A 378 11.84 -9.07 -4.15
CA ALA A 378 11.17 -7.81 -4.46
C ALA A 378 10.79 -7.11 -3.13
N PRO A 379 11.66 -6.24 -2.59
CA PRO A 379 11.54 -5.68 -1.24
C PRO A 379 10.57 -4.49 -1.15
N GLY A 380 9.62 -4.35 -2.06
CA GLY A 380 8.81 -3.15 -2.24
C GLY A 380 9.06 -2.53 -3.60
N SER A 381 8.25 -2.96 -4.56
CA SER A 381 8.32 -2.58 -5.98
C SER A 381 6.93 -2.47 -6.57
N LEU A 382 6.81 -1.70 -7.64
CA LEU A 382 5.59 -1.67 -8.45
C LEU A 382 5.76 -2.61 -9.63
N LEU A 383 4.82 -3.54 -9.75
CA LEU A 383 4.84 -4.57 -10.78
C LEU A 383 3.68 -4.35 -11.74
N ASN A 384 3.94 -4.50 -13.04
CA ASN A 384 2.91 -4.53 -14.07
C ASN A 384 2.02 -5.77 -13.86
N ALA A 385 0.72 -5.58 -13.98
CA ALA A 385 -0.29 -6.62 -13.88
C ALA A 385 -1.43 -6.33 -14.85
N ARG A 386 -2.19 -7.39 -15.16
CA ARG A 386 -3.33 -7.34 -16.06
C ARG A 386 -4.58 -7.88 -15.37
N GLY A 387 -5.66 -7.10 -15.39
CA GLY A 387 -6.97 -7.51 -14.89
C GLY A 387 -7.86 -8.06 -15.99
N GLU A 388 -8.59 -9.13 -15.70
CA GLU A 388 -9.68 -9.61 -16.57
C GLU A 388 -10.95 -8.78 -16.37
N GLN A 389 -11.95 -8.96 -17.25
CA GLN A 389 -13.29 -8.46 -16.97
C GLN A 389 -13.91 -9.26 -15.81
N HIS A 390 -14.03 -8.59 -14.67
CA HIS A 390 -14.52 -9.20 -13.43
C HIS A 390 -15.20 -8.14 -12.55
N PRO A 391 -16.19 -8.50 -11.70
CA PRO A 391 -16.76 -7.57 -10.73
C PRO A 391 -15.72 -6.89 -9.82
N LEU A 392 -14.62 -7.59 -9.51
CA LEU A 392 -13.51 -7.04 -8.72
C LEU A 392 -12.68 -5.99 -9.48
N THR A 393 -12.67 -5.99 -10.80
CA THR A 393 -11.87 -5.06 -11.63
C THR A 393 -12.70 -3.92 -12.22
N LEU A 394 -13.98 -3.78 -11.85
CA LEU A 394 -14.81 -2.65 -12.25
C LEU A 394 -14.15 -1.32 -11.86
N GLY A 395 -14.03 -0.41 -12.82
CA GLY A 395 -13.34 0.88 -12.64
C GLY A 395 -11.82 0.83 -12.82
N MET A 396 -11.20 -0.34 -12.98
CA MET A 396 -9.76 -0.52 -13.19
C MET A 396 -9.36 -0.47 -14.67
N PRO A 397 -8.15 -0.01 -15.02
CA PRO A 397 -7.59 -0.26 -16.35
C PRO A 397 -7.35 -1.76 -16.54
N THR A 398 -7.27 -2.19 -17.79
CA THR A 398 -6.87 -3.57 -18.11
C THR A 398 -5.43 -3.82 -17.68
N ASP A 399 -4.52 -2.91 -18.02
CA ASP A 399 -3.10 -2.97 -17.63
C ASP A 399 -2.80 -1.88 -16.61
N PHE A 400 -2.25 -2.27 -15.46
CA PHE A 400 -1.99 -1.38 -14.35
C PHE A 400 -0.82 -1.87 -13.50
N THR A 401 -0.46 -1.12 -12.46
CA THR A 401 0.60 -1.51 -11.52
C THR A 401 0.03 -1.88 -10.16
N VAL A 402 0.63 -2.89 -9.54
CA VAL A 402 0.34 -3.33 -8.17
C VAL A 402 1.56 -3.17 -7.28
N TRP A 403 1.33 -2.87 -5.99
CA TRP A 403 2.39 -2.92 -4.99
C TRP A 403 2.72 -4.37 -4.63
N PHE A 404 4.00 -4.72 -4.72
CA PHE A 404 4.52 -6.02 -4.31
C PHE A 404 5.62 -5.84 -3.28
N GLU A 405 5.49 -6.49 -2.13
CA GLU A 405 6.50 -6.50 -1.07
C GLU A 405 6.35 -7.79 -0.28
N SER A 406 7.29 -8.72 -0.51
CA SER A 406 7.24 -10.07 0.08
C SER A 406 5.90 -10.79 -0.11
N SER A 407 5.15 -10.45 -1.15
CA SER A 407 3.79 -10.95 -1.38
C SER A 407 3.81 -12.38 -1.95
N PRO A 408 2.78 -13.20 -1.72
CA PRO A 408 2.62 -14.47 -2.44
C PRO A 408 2.31 -14.24 -3.93
N ALA A 409 2.39 -15.29 -4.74
CA ALA A 409 1.87 -15.28 -6.11
C ALA A 409 1.30 -16.66 -6.42
N PHE A 410 0.05 -16.74 -6.86
CA PHE A 410 -0.66 -18.02 -6.93
C PHE A 410 -0.64 -18.65 -8.31
N GLU A 411 -0.40 -19.96 -8.35
CA GLU A 411 -0.84 -20.85 -9.43
C GLU A 411 -2.30 -21.18 -9.20
N VAL A 412 -3.13 -20.93 -10.21
CA VAL A 412 -4.56 -21.25 -10.18
C VAL A 412 -4.81 -22.36 -11.20
N PRO A 413 -5.40 -23.50 -10.79
CA PRO A 413 -5.77 -24.57 -11.72
C PRO A 413 -6.74 -24.08 -12.79
N VAL A 414 -6.62 -24.61 -14.02
CA VAL A 414 -7.51 -24.25 -15.15
C VAL A 414 -8.95 -24.72 -14.93
N SER A 415 -9.14 -25.80 -14.18
CA SER A 415 -10.45 -26.34 -13.82
C SER A 415 -10.73 -26.17 -12.32
N GLY A 416 -11.97 -25.86 -11.96
CA GLY A 416 -12.39 -25.68 -10.58
C GLY A 416 -13.18 -24.40 -10.40
N THR A 417 -13.29 -23.98 -9.14
CA THR A 417 -14.02 -22.77 -8.71
C THR A 417 -13.10 -21.57 -8.48
N ASP A 418 -11.78 -21.76 -8.56
CA ASP A 418 -10.78 -20.73 -8.37
C ASP A 418 -10.51 -20.02 -9.71
N ARG A 419 -10.57 -18.69 -9.71
CA ARG A 419 -10.35 -17.86 -10.89
C ARG A 419 -9.27 -16.81 -10.64
N ALA A 420 -8.25 -16.80 -11.50
CA ALA A 420 -7.27 -15.72 -11.53
C ALA A 420 -7.93 -14.45 -12.10
N VAL A 421 -8.08 -13.41 -11.28
CA VAL A 421 -8.73 -12.16 -11.67
C VAL A 421 -7.70 -11.13 -12.15
N VAL A 422 -6.53 -11.13 -11.54
CA VAL A 422 -5.39 -10.29 -11.90
C VAL A 422 -4.16 -11.17 -12.01
N THR A 423 -3.41 -11.06 -13.10
CA THR A 423 -2.21 -11.85 -13.36
C THR A 423 -1.01 -10.97 -13.72
N TYR A 424 0.19 -11.45 -13.43
CA TYR A 424 1.41 -10.82 -13.90
C TYR A 424 1.69 -11.20 -15.37
N PRO A 425 2.30 -10.30 -16.17
CA PRO A 425 2.70 -10.60 -17.53
C PRO A 425 3.83 -11.66 -17.56
N ASP A 426 4.13 -12.18 -18.74
CA ASP A 426 5.21 -13.14 -19.00
C ASP A 426 6.58 -12.49 -19.28
N SER A 427 6.65 -11.16 -19.23
CA SER A 427 7.87 -10.37 -19.36
C SER A 427 7.65 -8.95 -18.83
N LYS A 428 8.73 -8.23 -18.52
CA LYS A 428 8.70 -6.83 -18.06
C LYS A 428 7.78 -6.65 -16.86
N VAL A 429 7.87 -7.55 -15.88
CA VAL A 429 7.01 -7.51 -14.69
C VAL A 429 7.34 -6.28 -13.85
N LEU A 430 8.60 -5.84 -13.78
CA LEU A 430 8.98 -4.64 -13.05
C LEU A 430 8.52 -3.36 -13.76
N ALA A 431 7.70 -2.54 -13.08
CA ALA A 431 7.30 -1.21 -13.53
C ALA A 431 8.16 -0.10 -12.90
N SER A 432 8.52 -0.27 -11.63
CA SER A 432 9.36 0.65 -10.86
C SER A 432 9.97 -0.04 -9.64
N GLY A 433 11.22 0.28 -9.33
CA GLY A 433 11.97 -0.24 -8.18
C GLY A 433 12.98 -1.29 -8.60
N TRP A 434 12.95 -2.44 -7.90
CA TRP A 434 13.84 -3.56 -8.16
C TRP A 434 13.12 -4.91 -8.12
N LEU A 435 13.49 -5.83 -8.99
CA LEU A 435 12.96 -7.19 -9.01
C LEU A 435 14.04 -8.16 -9.44
N LEU A 436 14.37 -9.10 -8.57
CA LEU A 436 15.18 -10.27 -8.90
C LEU A 436 14.26 -11.45 -9.19
N GLY A 437 14.51 -12.14 -10.31
CA GLY A 437 13.82 -13.40 -10.63
C GLY A 437 12.40 -13.22 -11.18
N GLU A 438 12.13 -12.23 -12.04
CA GLU A 438 10.78 -11.95 -12.55
C GLU A 438 10.05 -13.17 -13.13
N LYS A 439 10.79 -14.16 -13.66
CA LYS A 439 10.27 -15.41 -14.20
C LYS A 439 9.39 -16.22 -13.23
N TYR A 440 9.61 -16.08 -11.92
CA TYR A 440 8.79 -16.77 -10.92
C TYR A 440 7.36 -16.20 -10.82
N LEU A 441 7.14 -14.98 -11.32
CA LEU A 441 5.82 -14.34 -11.35
C LEU A 441 5.08 -14.55 -12.67
N PHE A 442 5.73 -15.01 -13.73
CA PHE A 442 5.13 -15.08 -15.07
C PHE A 442 3.79 -15.83 -15.06
N ARG A 443 2.73 -15.12 -15.46
CA ARG A 443 1.33 -15.60 -15.52
C ARG A 443 0.75 -16.08 -14.18
N LYS A 444 1.42 -15.82 -13.06
CA LYS A 444 0.88 -16.11 -11.73
C LYS A 444 -0.18 -15.07 -11.36
N ALA A 445 -1.12 -15.47 -10.53
CA ALA A 445 -2.20 -14.63 -10.08
C ALA A 445 -1.76 -13.74 -8.91
N ALA A 446 -2.03 -12.45 -9.05
CA ALA A 446 -1.94 -11.43 -8.00
C ALA A 446 -3.26 -11.28 -7.23
N VAL A 447 -4.38 -11.64 -7.85
CA VAL A 447 -5.71 -11.68 -7.22
C VAL A 447 -6.44 -12.93 -7.69
N VAL A 448 -6.99 -13.69 -6.74
CA VAL A 448 -7.82 -14.88 -7.00
C VAL A 448 -9.19 -14.67 -6.36
N ASP A 449 -10.23 -15.04 -7.10
CA ASP A 449 -11.58 -15.21 -6.55
C ASP A 449 -11.94 -16.70 -6.57
N SER A 450 -12.23 -17.25 -5.40
CA SER A 450 -12.57 -18.65 -5.19
C SER A 450 -14.02 -18.76 -4.75
N ALA A 451 -14.89 -19.29 -5.61
CA ALA A 451 -16.28 -19.54 -5.23
C ALA A 451 -16.37 -20.65 -4.17
N MET A 452 -17.15 -20.40 -3.11
CA MET A 452 -17.34 -21.32 -2.00
C MET A 452 -18.81 -21.32 -1.59
N GLY A 453 -19.55 -22.36 -1.97
CA GLY A 453 -21.01 -22.41 -1.83
C GLY A 453 -21.67 -21.27 -2.61
N SER A 454 -22.45 -20.43 -1.92
CA SER A 454 -23.07 -19.24 -2.51
C SER A 454 -22.26 -17.96 -2.33
N GLY A 455 -21.09 -18.02 -1.70
CA GLY A 455 -20.23 -16.89 -1.43
C GLY A 455 -18.82 -17.06 -1.98
N HIS A 456 -17.89 -16.27 -1.47
CA HIS A 456 -16.57 -16.08 -2.07
C HIS A 456 -15.44 -16.04 -1.04
N VAL A 457 -14.30 -16.60 -1.40
CA VAL A 457 -13.01 -16.36 -0.73
C VAL A 457 -12.11 -15.64 -1.73
N ILE A 458 -11.73 -14.40 -1.40
CA ILE A 458 -10.93 -13.54 -2.27
C ILE A 458 -9.53 -13.42 -1.69
N LEU A 459 -8.54 -13.81 -2.50
CA LEU A 459 -7.13 -13.72 -2.17
C LEU A 459 -6.53 -12.54 -2.91
N PHE A 460 -6.22 -11.46 -2.21
CA PHE A 460 -5.31 -10.45 -2.73
C PHE A 460 -3.90 -10.88 -2.38
N ALA A 461 -3.16 -11.45 -3.34
CA ALA A 461 -1.74 -11.76 -3.21
C ALA A 461 -0.85 -10.50 -3.32
N ILE A 462 -1.38 -9.37 -2.84
CA ILE A 462 -0.84 -8.01 -2.82
C ILE A 462 -1.51 -7.28 -1.66
N ARG A 463 -1.02 -6.08 -1.30
CA ARG A 463 -1.79 -5.13 -0.48
C ARG A 463 -2.49 -4.14 -1.39
N PRO A 464 -3.78 -4.35 -1.76
CA PRO A 464 -4.49 -3.43 -2.65
C PRO A 464 -4.67 -2.05 -2.03
N GLN A 465 -4.58 -1.96 -0.70
CA GLN A 465 -4.67 -0.73 0.07
C GLN A 465 -3.33 -0.20 0.57
N TYR A 466 -2.18 -0.80 0.23
CA TYR A 466 -0.85 -0.56 0.84
C TYR A 466 -0.67 0.86 1.44
N ARG A 467 -0.58 0.92 2.79
CA ARG A 467 -0.42 2.15 3.60
C ARG A 467 -1.44 3.26 3.29
N ALA A 468 -2.61 2.88 2.79
CA ALA A 468 -3.63 3.74 2.22
C ALA A 468 -3.16 4.68 1.08
N GLN A 469 -2.12 4.28 0.34
CA GLN A 469 -1.53 5.07 -0.75
C GLN A 469 -1.90 4.55 -2.15
N SER A 470 -2.28 3.28 -2.29
CA SER A 470 -2.55 2.66 -3.59
C SER A 470 -3.94 2.97 -4.14
N TYR A 471 -4.24 4.25 -4.38
CA TYR A 471 -5.55 4.72 -4.85
C TYR A 471 -6.03 4.05 -6.15
N LEU A 472 -5.11 3.56 -6.97
CA LEU A 472 -5.45 2.74 -8.14
C LEU A 472 -6.13 1.45 -7.71
N THR A 473 -5.46 0.63 -6.89
CA THR A 473 -5.91 -0.71 -6.52
C THR A 473 -6.94 -0.74 -5.39
N LEU A 474 -7.15 0.37 -4.68
CA LEU A 474 -8.23 0.50 -3.68
C LEU A 474 -9.61 0.15 -4.25
N LYS A 475 -9.84 0.42 -5.54
CA LYS A 475 -11.11 0.10 -6.21
C LYS A 475 -11.40 -1.39 -6.17
N MET A 476 -10.38 -2.24 -6.34
CA MET A 476 -10.55 -3.69 -6.25
C MET A 476 -10.90 -4.13 -4.83
N PHE A 477 -10.27 -3.50 -3.84
CA PHE A 477 -10.62 -3.74 -2.44
C PHE A 477 -12.08 -3.32 -2.18
N PHE A 478 -12.51 -2.13 -2.58
CA PHE A 478 -13.90 -1.70 -2.40
C PHE A 478 -14.90 -2.56 -3.18
N ASN A 479 -14.55 -3.00 -4.39
CA ASN A 479 -15.36 -3.93 -5.15
C ASN A 479 -15.57 -5.24 -4.38
N SER A 480 -14.54 -5.76 -3.70
CA SER A 480 -14.64 -6.97 -2.86
C SER A 480 -15.62 -6.81 -1.70
N LEU A 481 -15.78 -5.58 -1.18
CA LEU A 481 -16.71 -5.29 -0.10
C LEU A 481 -18.18 -5.28 -0.53
N VAL A 482 -18.47 -5.20 -1.83
CA VAL A 482 -19.83 -5.12 -2.40
C VAL A 482 -20.12 -6.22 -3.41
N TYR A 483 -19.25 -7.25 -3.45
CA TYR A 483 -19.34 -8.33 -4.42
C TYR A 483 -20.33 -9.43 -4.03
N PHE A 484 -20.80 -9.44 -2.78
CA PHE A 484 -21.62 -10.48 -2.14
C PHE A 484 -23.10 -10.59 -2.62
N GLU A 485 -23.41 -10.18 -3.85
CA GLU A 485 -24.77 -10.18 -4.42
C GLU A 485 -24.98 -11.19 -5.55
#